data_AF-A0A9D8TR97-F1
#
_entry.id   AF-A0A9D8TR97-F1
#
_cell.length_a   1.000
_cell.length_b   1.000
_cell.length_c   1.000
_cell.angle_alpha   90.00
_cell.angle_beta   90.00
_cell.angle_gamma   90.00
#
_symmetry.space_group_name_H-M   'P 1'
#
loop_
_entity.id
_entity.type
_entity.pdbx_description
1 polymer ?
#
loop_
_entity_poly.entity_id
_entity_poly.type
_entity_poly.pdbx_seq_one_letter_code
_entity_poly.pdbx_strand_id
1 'polypeptide(L)'
;MNARFCRAFVCLLVLFSFLILPGCKTKDGRVASSADTTTAVQAEETPFVPPVAYHGKEIIDGSFSAEGAIYPFKYSDGFFEVAPKYYQTHMATASQALSYAASKPDDRGDYSVCANEVTSILEQIGFSSVYVSPSFLTKPTSESVGCVIAGKTVSTGRGARRVLSMTMKSGSFEKEWALDFIIGDDGESRGAASSAERVIDEYLAAYLTLHPDLIPSLDAGQVDFWLQGFSRGGAVANLVAKRLIDRYQAAG
;
A
#
# COMPACT_ATOMS: atom_id res chain seq x y z
N MET A 1 -32.79 -0.14 -4.74
CA MET A 1 -31.85 -0.74 -3.77
C MET A 1 -30.46 -0.30 -4.17
N ASN A 2 -29.78 0.51 -3.34
CA ASN A 2 -28.37 0.82 -3.59
C ASN A 2 -27.55 -0.40 -3.18
N ALA A 3 -26.89 -1.03 -4.14
CA ALA A 3 -26.01 -2.15 -3.88
C ALA A 3 -24.87 -1.71 -2.93
N ARG A 4 -24.62 -2.52 -1.90
CA ARG A 4 -23.69 -2.22 -0.80
C ARG A 4 -22.42 -3.01 -1.04
N PHE A 5 -21.28 -2.33 -1.13
CA PHE A 5 -20.01 -2.95 -1.52
C PHE A 5 -18.86 -2.44 -0.65
N CYS A 6 -18.05 -3.37 -0.14
CA CYS A 6 -16.71 -3.04 0.34
C CYS A 6 -15.84 -2.58 -0.84
N ARG A 7 -14.84 -1.74 -0.55
CA ARG A 7 -13.94 -1.19 -1.57
C ARG A 7 -12.50 -1.55 -1.23
N ALA A 8 -11.71 -1.89 -2.24
CA ALA A 8 -10.27 -2.09 -2.08
C ALA A 8 -9.50 -1.03 -2.87
N PHE A 9 -8.59 -0.34 -2.20
CA PHE A 9 -7.65 0.62 -2.79
C PHE A 9 -6.27 -0.02 -2.78
N VAL A 10 -5.73 -0.30 -3.96
CA VAL A 10 -4.38 -0.84 -4.13
C VAL A 10 -3.50 0.27 -4.71
N CYS A 11 -2.46 0.66 -3.98
CA CYS A 11 -1.38 1.47 -4.55
C CYS A 11 -0.21 0.56 -4.85
N LEU A 12 -0.05 0.22 -6.13
CA LEU A 12 0.95 -0.71 -6.61
C LEU A 12 2.21 0.04 -7.01
N LEU A 13 3.35 -0.26 -6.39
CA LEU A 13 4.65 -0.06 -7.01
C LEU A 13 5.22 -1.41 -7.45
N VAL A 14 4.94 -1.76 -8.70
CA VAL A 14 5.65 -2.84 -9.40
C VAL A 14 6.69 -2.18 -10.30
N LEU A 15 7.90 -2.03 -9.76
CA LEU A 15 9.08 -1.88 -10.61
C LEU A 15 9.59 -3.28 -10.93
N PHE A 16 9.04 -3.92 -11.98
CA PHE A 16 9.81 -4.91 -12.73
C PHE A 16 10.82 -4.15 -13.60
N SER A 17 11.82 -3.52 -12.96
CA SER A 17 13.02 -3.07 -13.67
C SER A 17 14.03 -4.21 -13.64
N PHE A 18 13.96 -5.08 -14.64
CA PHE A 18 15.17 -5.70 -15.15
C PHE A 18 16.03 -4.56 -15.71
N LEU A 19 16.94 -4.03 -14.89
CA LEU A 19 18.11 -3.37 -15.44
C LEU A 19 19.01 -4.49 -15.97
N ILE A 20 18.79 -4.82 -17.24
CA ILE A 20 19.84 -5.32 -18.11
C ILE A 20 21.02 -4.39 -17.89
N LEU A 21 22.11 -4.92 -17.34
CA LEU A 21 23.42 -4.28 -17.36
C LEU A 21 23.70 -3.84 -18.81
N PRO A 22 23.86 -2.55 -19.13
CA PRO A 22 24.34 -2.18 -20.45
C PRO A 22 25.85 -2.34 -20.47
N GLY A 23 26.29 -3.59 -20.63
CA GLY A 23 27.55 -3.89 -21.29
C GLY A 23 27.38 -3.70 -22.79
N CYS A 24 27.41 -2.46 -23.27
CA CYS A 24 27.66 -2.20 -24.69
C CYS A 24 28.25 -0.80 -24.89
N LYS A 25 29.56 -0.75 -25.15
CA LYS A 25 30.21 0.45 -25.70
C LYS A 25 29.74 0.63 -27.13
N THR A 26 29.17 1.79 -27.45
CA THR A 26 29.13 2.27 -28.84
C THR A 26 30.01 3.50 -28.99
N LYS A 27 30.83 3.45 -30.04
CA LYS A 27 31.71 4.53 -30.50
C LYS A 27 30.85 5.69 -31.01
N ASP A 28 31.42 6.89 -30.89
CA ASP A 28 30.97 8.16 -31.47
C ASP A 28 29.98 8.97 -30.62
N GLY A 29 30.55 9.73 -29.68
CA GLY A 29 29.85 10.80 -28.97
C GLY A 29 29.58 11.99 -29.87
N ARG A 30 28.30 12.35 -30.03
CA ARG A 30 27.83 13.69 -30.41
C ARG A 30 26.46 13.95 -29.75
N VAL A 31 26.36 15.10 -29.10
CA VAL A 31 25.12 15.68 -28.55
C VAL A 31 24.48 16.54 -29.64
N ALA A 32 23.17 16.41 -29.84
CA ALA A 32 22.40 17.35 -30.64
C ALA A 32 21.46 18.13 -29.70
N SER A 33 21.69 19.44 -29.57
CA SER A 33 20.74 20.40 -29.03
C SER A 33 20.10 21.17 -30.18
N SER A 34 18.78 21.37 -30.12
CA SER A 34 18.13 22.59 -30.59
C SER A 34 16.64 22.55 -30.28
N ALA A 35 16.15 23.54 -29.54
CA ALA A 35 14.87 24.18 -29.82
C ALA A 35 14.83 25.54 -29.10
N ASP A 36 14.55 26.56 -29.89
CA ASP A 36 14.38 27.98 -29.56
C ASP A 36 13.45 28.23 -28.37
N THR A 37 13.86 29.13 -27.47
CA THR A 37 12.99 29.80 -26.50
C THR A 37 12.91 31.28 -26.84
N THR A 38 11.86 31.72 -27.53
CA THR A 38 11.48 33.14 -27.53
C THR A 38 9.97 33.29 -27.71
N THR A 39 9.22 33.17 -26.62
CA THR A 39 8.06 34.02 -26.24
C THR A 39 7.49 33.51 -24.93
N ALA A 40 7.99 34.03 -23.80
CA ALA A 40 7.36 33.81 -22.51
C ALA A 40 6.26 34.86 -22.33
N VAL A 41 5.00 34.44 -22.44
CA VAL A 41 3.86 35.20 -21.93
C VAL A 41 3.95 35.15 -20.40
N GLN A 42 4.12 36.29 -19.74
CA GLN A 42 4.08 36.35 -18.28
C GLN A 42 2.64 36.09 -17.83
N ALA A 43 2.40 34.90 -17.29
CA ALA A 43 1.22 34.61 -16.49
C ALA A 43 1.40 35.27 -15.13
N GLU A 44 0.41 36.06 -14.72
CA GLU A 44 0.32 36.64 -13.39
C GLU A 44 0.22 35.50 -12.36
N GLU A 45 1.28 35.28 -11.58
CA GLU A 45 1.30 34.27 -10.52
C GLU A 45 0.38 34.73 -9.38
N THR A 46 -0.87 34.26 -9.39
CA THR A 46 -1.66 34.23 -8.16
C THR A 46 -0.91 33.37 -7.13
N PRO A 47 -0.73 33.82 -5.87
CA PRO A 47 -0.03 33.03 -4.86
C PRO A 47 -0.67 31.64 -4.74
N PHE A 48 0.12 30.59 -4.92
CA PHE A 48 -0.33 29.23 -4.66
C PHE A 48 -0.65 29.10 -3.17
N VAL A 49 -1.94 29.15 -2.83
CA VAL A 49 -2.43 28.76 -1.51
C VAL A 49 -2.59 27.24 -1.57
N PRO A 50 -1.74 26.45 -0.88
CA PRO A 50 -1.89 25.01 -0.89
C PRO A 50 -3.30 24.64 -0.40
N PRO A 51 -3.98 23.67 -1.03
CA PRO A 51 -5.28 23.23 -0.56
C PRO A 51 -5.13 22.76 0.89
N VAL A 52 -5.79 23.45 1.81
CA VAL A 52 -5.85 23.11 3.25
C VAL A 52 -6.69 21.86 3.53
N ALA A 53 -7.36 21.33 2.50
CA ALA A 53 -8.18 20.14 2.59
C ALA A 53 -8.18 19.34 1.28
N TYR A 54 -8.25 18.02 1.39
CA TYR A 54 -8.47 17.10 0.28
C TYR A 54 -9.90 16.56 0.36
N HIS A 55 -10.73 16.84 -0.65
CA HIS A 55 -12.19 16.59 -0.61
C HIS A 55 -12.88 17.09 0.68
N GLY A 56 -12.48 18.28 1.15
CA GLY A 56 -13.06 18.88 2.37
C GLY A 56 -12.63 18.20 3.67
N LYS A 57 -11.63 17.29 3.63
CA LYS A 57 -11.02 16.68 4.80
C LYS A 57 -9.62 17.24 5.03
N GLU A 58 -9.23 17.36 6.29
CA GLU A 58 -7.91 17.81 6.70
C GLU A 58 -6.80 17.00 6.02
N ILE A 59 -5.70 17.68 5.71
CA ILE A 59 -4.46 17.04 5.27
C ILE A 59 -3.53 16.93 6.48
N ILE A 60 -3.12 15.71 6.78
CA ILE A 60 -2.11 15.39 7.78
C ILE A 60 -0.77 15.27 7.07
N ASP A 61 0.21 16.06 7.50
CA ASP A 61 1.61 15.91 7.09
C ASP A 61 2.28 14.87 8.00
N GLY A 62 2.75 13.78 7.39
CA GLY A 62 3.48 12.71 8.07
C GLY A 62 4.89 12.58 7.53
N SER A 63 5.72 11.82 8.24
CA SER A 63 7.08 11.53 7.76
C SER A 63 7.55 10.16 8.24
N PHE A 64 8.46 9.56 7.47
CA PHE A 64 9.20 8.40 7.93
C PHE A 64 10.69 8.61 7.66
N SER A 65 11.53 8.01 8.51
CA SER A 65 12.98 8.11 8.39
C SER A 65 13.56 6.79 7.92
N ALA A 66 14.42 6.85 6.92
CA ALA A 66 15.20 5.70 6.48
C ALA A 66 16.57 6.15 5.99
N GLU A 67 17.61 5.39 6.36
CA GLU A 67 18.98 5.61 5.87
C GLU A 67 19.50 7.03 6.13
N GLY A 68 19.08 7.64 7.24
CA GLY A 68 19.47 9.01 7.60
C GLY A 68 18.73 10.12 6.83
N ALA A 69 17.78 9.78 5.96
CA ALA A 69 16.91 10.72 5.27
C ALA A 69 15.48 10.70 5.87
N ILE A 70 14.82 11.85 5.82
CA ILE A 70 13.41 12.02 6.20
C ILE A 70 12.59 12.13 4.91
N TYR A 71 11.59 11.27 4.77
CA TYR A 71 10.70 11.22 3.63
C TYR A 71 9.32 11.72 4.05
N PRO A 72 8.92 12.94 3.63
CA PRO A 72 7.60 13.46 3.95
C PRO A 72 6.53 12.77 3.10
N PHE A 73 5.34 12.61 3.66
CA PHE A 73 4.15 12.19 2.93
C PHE A 73 2.93 12.96 3.44
N LYS A 74 1.87 12.96 2.63
CA LYS A 74 0.58 13.58 2.98
C LYS A 74 -0.49 12.52 3.07
N TYR A 75 -1.37 12.64 4.05
CA TYR A 75 -2.53 11.79 4.22
C TYR A 75 -3.80 12.62 4.39
N SER A 76 -4.94 12.12 3.91
CA SER A 76 -6.24 12.68 4.23
C SER A 76 -7.30 11.59 4.22
N ASP A 77 -8.24 11.64 5.16
CA ASP A 77 -9.44 10.80 5.12
C ASP A 77 -10.28 11.04 3.85
N GLY A 78 -10.06 12.18 3.18
CA GLY A 78 -10.66 12.50 1.90
C GLY A 78 -10.33 11.50 0.79
N PHE A 79 -9.29 10.69 0.96
CA PHE A 79 -8.95 9.63 0.00
C PHE A 79 -10.08 8.62 -0.18
N PHE A 80 -10.89 8.42 0.86
CA PHE A 80 -11.98 7.45 0.87
C PHE A 80 -13.31 8.01 0.32
N GLU A 81 -13.37 9.31 0.02
CA GLU A 81 -14.53 9.92 -0.66
C GLU A 81 -14.62 9.43 -2.11
N VAL A 82 -13.48 9.38 -2.79
CA VAL A 82 -13.36 9.05 -4.22
C VAL A 82 -13.30 7.54 -4.44
N ALA A 83 -13.81 7.06 -5.59
CA ALA A 83 -13.76 5.65 -6.01
C ALA A 83 -12.29 5.14 -6.16
N PRO A 84 -12.00 3.84 -5.93
CA PRO A 84 -10.62 3.37 -5.79
C PRO A 84 -9.92 3.25 -7.15
N LYS A 85 -10.69 3.30 -8.24
CA LYS A 85 -10.21 3.32 -9.63
C LYS A 85 -9.53 4.64 -10.03
N TYR A 86 -9.70 5.70 -9.24
CA TYR A 86 -9.09 7.00 -9.52
C TYR A 86 -7.78 7.12 -8.74
N TYR A 87 -6.71 7.40 -9.48
CA TYR A 87 -5.38 7.59 -8.90
C TYR A 87 -5.35 8.85 -8.03
N GLN A 88 -4.69 8.74 -6.87
CA GLN A 88 -4.52 9.82 -5.92
C GLN A 88 -3.05 9.91 -5.50
N THR A 89 -2.37 10.97 -5.92
CA THR A 89 -0.91 11.12 -5.76
C THR A 89 -0.47 11.04 -4.30
N HIS A 90 -1.17 11.72 -3.37
CA HIS A 90 -0.79 11.71 -1.96
C HIS A 90 -1.05 10.37 -1.27
N MET A 91 -2.14 9.67 -1.64
CA MET A 91 -2.38 8.31 -1.19
C MET A 91 -1.28 7.36 -1.68
N ALA A 92 -0.82 7.54 -2.93
CA ALA A 92 0.28 6.76 -3.48
C ALA A 92 1.60 7.00 -2.73
N THR A 93 1.95 8.27 -2.42
CA THR A 93 3.16 8.57 -1.64
C THR A 93 3.10 8.04 -0.21
N ALA A 94 1.93 8.12 0.44
CA ALA A 94 1.73 7.51 1.77
C ALA A 94 1.83 5.97 1.70
N SER A 95 1.29 5.36 0.65
CA SER A 95 1.41 3.92 0.43
C SER A 95 2.84 3.48 0.17
N GLN A 96 3.63 4.32 -0.52
CA GLN A 96 5.05 4.09 -0.73
C GLN A 96 5.83 4.16 0.58
N ALA A 97 5.52 5.12 1.47
CA ALA A 97 6.14 5.22 2.79
C ALA A 97 5.90 3.94 3.61
N LEU A 98 4.65 3.45 3.65
CA LEU A 98 4.29 2.19 4.31
C LEU A 98 5.03 0.99 3.71
N SER A 99 5.09 0.90 2.38
CA SER A 99 5.76 -0.19 1.68
C SER A 99 7.28 -0.19 1.94
N TYR A 100 7.88 1.01 2.00
CA TYR A 100 9.31 1.15 2.31
C TYR A 100 9.62 0.75 3.76
N ALA A 101 8.83 1.23 4.72
CA ALA A 101 8.95 0.83 6.13
C ALA A 101 8.81 -0.70 6.29
N ALA A 102 7.97 -1.33 5.48
CA ALA A 102 7.80 -2.78 5.44
C ALA A 102 8.93 -3.54 4.71
N SER A 103 10.00 -2.87 4.29
CA SER A 103 11.08 -3.44 3.47
C SER A 103 12.45 -3.49 4.14
N LYS A 104 12.62 -2.92 5.34
CA LYS A 104 13.97 -2.77 5.92
C LYS A 104 14.61 -4.13 6.28
N PRO A 105 15.86 -4.38 5.87
CA PRO A 105 16.65 -5.45 6.47
C PRO A 105 17.12 -4.97 7.83
N ASP A 106 16.85 -5.73 8.88
CA ASP A 106 17.70 -5.63 10.06
C ASP A 106 18.82 -6.66 9.92
N ASP A 107 20.04 -6.16 9.76
CA ASP A 107 21.27 -6.96 9.77
C ASP A 107 21.57 -7.56 11.16
N ARG A 108 20.76 -7.23 12.17
CA ARG A 108 20.86 -7.69 13.56
C ARG A 108 19.82 -8.76 13.94
N GLY A 109 18.91 -9.10 13.03
CA GLY A 109 17.94 -10.20 13.20
C GLY A 109 16.68 -9.86 14.00
N ASP A 110 16.42 -8.58 14.30
CA ASP A 110 15.16 -8.11 14.88
C ASP A 110 14.13 -7.74 13.80
N TYR A 111 13.25 -8.69 13.50
CA TYR A 111 12.20 -8.53 12.51
C TYR A 111 11.04 -7.62 12.98
N SER A 112 11.02 -7.19 14.26
CA SER A 112 9.98 -6.29 14.78
C SER A 112 10.15 -4.84 14.31
N VAL A 113 11.36 -4.43 13.94
CA VAL A 113 11.68 -3.04 13.56
C VAL A 113 10.79 -2.55 12.41
N CYS A 114 10.66 -3.34 11.35
CA CYS A 114 9.81 -2.99 10.20
C CYS A 114 8.33 -2.85 10.60
N ALA A 115 7.84 -3.75 11.45
CA ALA A 115 6.45 -3.69 11.92
C ALA A 115 6.21 -2.44 12.78
N ASN A 116 7.17 -2.08 13.64
CA ASN A 116 7.12 -0.89 14.47
C ASN A 116 7.14 0.40 13.63
N GLU A 117 7.91 0.43 12.55
CA GLU A 117 7.93 1.58 11.64
C GLU A 117 6.61 1.74 10.88
N VAL A 118 6.06 0.64 10.34
CA VAL A 118 4.74 0.66 9.70
C VAL A 118 3.68 1.14 10.70
N THR A 119 3.72 0.61 11.93
CA THR A 119 2.82 1.01 13.03
C THR A 119 2.94 2.51 13.33
N SER A 120 4.17 3.02 13.46
CA SER A 120 4.42 4.44 13.72
C SER A 120 3.88 5.35 12.61
N ILE A 121 4.05 4.96 11.34
CA ILE A 121 3.48 5.70 10.20
C ILE A 121 1.97 5.73 10.29
N LEU A 122 1.33 4.59 10.58
CA LEU A 122 -0.13 4.47 10.69
C LEU A 122 -0.70 5.30 11.85
N GLU A 123 -0.04 5.29 13.00
CA GLU A 123 -0.42 6.08 14.17
C GLU A 123 -0.34 7.58 13.91
N GLN A 124 0.70 8.06 13.19
CA GLN A 124 0.83 9.47 12.79
C GLN A 124 -0.39 9.98 12.00
N ILE A 125 -1.04 9.11 11.23
CA ILE A 125 -2.22 9.45 10.41
C ILE A 125 -3.55 9.00 11.03
N GLY A 126 -3.52 8.65 12.33
CA GLY A 126 -4.69 8.38 13.14
C GLY A 126 -5.32 7.01 12.94
N PHE A 127 -4.58 6.04 12.39
CA PHE A 127 -4.96 4.63 12.49
C PHE A 127 -4.58 4.10 13.87
N SER A 128 -5.33 3.12 14.33
CA SER A 128 -5.11 2.46 15.62
C SER A 128 -5.51 0.98 15.51
N SER A 129 -5.60 0.27 16.64
CA SER A 129 -5.95 -1.16 16.67
C SER A 129 -5.02 -1.95 15.76
N VAL A 130 -3.72 -1.89 16.02
CA VAL A 130 -2.73 -2.50 15.12
C VAL A 130 -2.57 -3.99 15.43
N TYR A 131 -2.65 -4.81 14.39
CA TYR A 131 -2.31 -6.22 14.40
C TYR A 131 -1.08 -6.44 13.52
N VAL A 132 -0.10 -7.15 14.06
CA VAL A 132 1.09 -7.58 13.34
C VAL A 132 1.08 -9.09 13.24
N SER A 133 1.10 -9.61 12.01
CA SER A 133 1.15 -11.06 11.80
C SER A 133 2.42 -11.67 12.41
N PRO A 134 2.38 -12.88 12.99
CA PRO A 134 3.56 -13.53 13.57
C PRO A 134 4.72 -13.71 12.57
N SER A 135 4.40 -13.95 11.30
CA SER A 135 5.39 -14.10 10.22
C SER A 135 6.08 -12.78 9.85
N PHE A 136 5.53 -11.63 10.23
CA PHE A 136 6.22 -10.35 10.09
C PHE A 136 7.38 -10.22 11.08
N LEU A 137 7.21 -10.78 12.28
CA LEU A 137 8.11 -10.68 13.44
C LEU A 137 9.18 -11.79 13.49
N THR A 138 9.23 -12.66 12.49
CA THR A 138 10.12 -13.82 12.47
C THR A 138 10.89 -13.90 11.16
N LYS A 139 11.92 -14.75 11.16
CA LYS A 139 12.77 -14.98 10.01
C LYS A 139 11.96 -15.50 8.82
N PRO A 140 12.02 -14.82 7.65
CA PRO A 140 11.30 -15.25 6.47
C PRO A 140 11.68 -16.66 6.00
N THR A 141 10.67 -17.45 5.64
CA THR A 141 10.79 -18.75 4.95
C THR A 141 10.31 -18.61 3.51
N SER A 142 10.48 -19.63 2.67
CA SER A 142 9.97 -19.59 1.29
C SER A 142 8.44 -19.44 1.18
N GLU A 143 7.71 -19.66 2.29
CA GLU A 143 6.25 -19.65 2.34
C GLU A 143 5.70 -18.58 3.28
N SER A 144 6.55 -17.79 3.94
CA SER A 144 6.08 -16.75 4.84
C SER A 144 5.53 -15.54 4.09
N VAL A 145 4.59 -14.86 4.74
CA VAL A 145 4.09 -13.56 4.34
C VAL A 145 3.86 -12.76 5.60
N GLY A 146 4.41 -11.54 5.65
CA GLY A 146 4.10 -10.60 6.73
C GLY A 146 2.99 -9.65 6.30
N CYS A 147 2.02 -9.40 7.18
CA CYS A 147 1.05 -8.32 7.08
C CYS A 147 0.97 -7.52 8.40
N VAL A 148 0.84 -6.19 8.29
CA VAL A 148 0.37 -5.31 9.37
C VAL A 148 -1.02 -4.80 8.99
N ILE A 149 -1.98 -4.94 9.91
CA ILE A 149 -3.36 -4.49 9.75
C ILE A 149 -3.67 -3.43 10.80
N ALA A 150 -4.27 -2.31 10.40
CA ALA A 150 -4.74 -1.28 11.34
C ALA A 150 -6.08 -0.71 10.91
N GLY A 151 -6.89 -0.29 11.88
CA GLY A 151 -8.22 0.24 11.68
C GLY A 151 -8.32 1.75 11.91
N LYS A 152 -9.20 2.42 11.15
CA LYS A 152 -9.61 3.81 11.39
C LYS A 152 -11.08 3.99 11.04
N THR A 153 -11.79 4.86 11.76
CA THR A 153 -13.13 5.31 11.33
C THR A 153 -12.97 6.62 10.58
N VAL A 154 -13.54 6.70 9.38
CA VAL A 154 -13.55 7.91 8.56
C VAL A 154 -14.99 8.31 8.25
N SER A 155 -15.27 9.61 8.33
CA SER A 155 -16.57 10.16 7.96
C SER A 155 -16.56 10.55 6.49
N THR A 156 -17.39 9.91 5.67
CA THR A 156 -17.50 10.20 4.23
C THR A 156 -18.87 10.77 3.88
N GLY A 157 -19.05 11.29 2.66
CA GLY A 157 -20.37 11.63 2.12
C GLY A 157 -21.34 10.43 2.06
N ARG A 158 -20.82 9.19 2.20
CA ARG A 158 -21.61 7.94 2.30
C ARG A 158 -21.90 7.51 3.74
N GLY A 159 -21.59 8.35 4.74
CA GLY A 159 -21.66 8.05 6.16
C GLY A 159 -20.31 7.60 6.75
N ALA A 160 -20.35 7.13 7.99
CA ALA A 160 -19.20 6.58 8.68
C ALA A 160 -18.74 5.27 8.01
N ARG A 161 -17.44 5.16 7.74
CA ARG A 161 -16.81 3.97 7.15
C ARG A 161 -15.64 3.50 8.00
N ARG A 162 -15.40 2.20 8.01
CA ARG A 162 -14.22 1.61 8.63
C ARG A 162 -13.16 1.40 7.56
N VAL A 163 -11.99 2.00 7.74
CA VAL A 163 -10.85 1.81 6.86
C VAL A 163 -9.91 0.82 7.51
N LEU A 164 -9.55 -0.23 6.77
CA LEU A 164 -8.52 -1.17 7.17
C LEU A 164 -7.29 -0.96 6.30
N SER A 165 -6.22 -0.43 6.88
CA SER A 165 -4.90 -0.41 6.24
C SER A 165 -4.27 -1.79 6.38
N MET A 166 -3.74 -2.33 5.29
CA MET A 166 -3.15 -3.66 5.20
C MET A 166 -1.83 -3.57 4.42
N THR A 167 -0.73 -3.49 5.17
CA THR A 167 0.60 -3.33 4.61
C THR A 167 1.32 -4.68 4.57
N MET A 168 1.66 -5.13 3.35
CA MET A 168 2.40 -6.36 3.13
C MET A 168 3.90 -6.14 3.29
N LYS A 169 4.59 -7.13 3.85
CA LYS A 169 6.06 -7.15 3.88
C LYS A 169 6.61 -7.09 2.45
N SER A 170 7.57 -6.18 2.23
CA SER A 170 7.88 -5.64 0.90
C SER A 170 9.37 -5.64 0.55
N GLY A 171 10.22 -6.19 1.43
CA GLY A 171 11.66 -6.31 1.24
C GLY A 171 12.28 -7.28 2.25
N SER A 172 13.59 -7.55 2.10
CA SER A 172 14.33 -8.52 2.93
C SER A 172 13.74 -9.93 2.89
N PHE A 173 13.29 -10.33 1.70
CA PHE A 173 12.56 -11.57 1.44
C PHE A 173 13.36 -12.83 1.82
N GLU A 174 14.69 -12.77 1.90
CA GLU A 174 15.56 -13.93 2.11
C GLU A 174 15.21 -15.12 1.20
N LYS A 175 14.39 -16.08 1.66
CA LYS A 175 13.92 -17.23 0.87
C LYS A 175 12.52 -17.05 0.27
N GLU A 176 11.75 -16.04 0.69
CA GLU A 176 10.36 -15.79 0.31
C GLU A 176 10.14 -15.64 -1.21
N TRP A 177 11.14 -15.19 -1.95
CA TRP A 177 11.05 -15.03 -3.42
C TRP A 177 11.10 -16.35 -4.19
N ALA A 178 11.53 -17.45 -3.56
CA ALA A 178 11.85 -18.69 -4.25
C ALA A 178 10.64 -19.34 -4.96
N LEU A 179 9.42 -19.08 -4.47
CA LEU A 179 8.19 -19.64 -5.04
C LEU A 179 7.49 -18.72 -6.04
N ASP A 180 8.00 -17.50 -6.25
CA ASP A 180 7.35 -16.51 -7.12
C ASP A 180 7.57 -16.79 -8.62
N PHE A 181 8.55 -17.64 -8.97
CA PHE A 181 8.80 -18.09 -10.35
C PHE A 181 8.04 -19.37 -10.72
N ILE A 182 7.31 -19.96 -9.77
CA ILE A 182 6.44 -21.10 -10.04
C ILE A 182 5.06 -20.56 -10.37
N ILE A 183 4.67 -20.66 -11.63
CA ILE A 183 3.29 -20.39 -12.05
C ILE A 183 2.44 -21.55 -11.51
N GLY A 184 1.41 -21.21 -10.74
CA GLY A 184 0.42 -22.15 -10.22
C GLY A 184 -0.57 -22.57 -11.30
N ASP A 185 -1.42 -23.53 -10.96
CA ASP A 185 -2.32 -24.20 -11.92
C ASP A 185 -3.33 -23.24 -12.57
N ASP A 186 -3.68 -22.14 -11.89
CA ASP A 186 -4.62 -21.12 -12.36
C ASP A 186 -3.94 -19.89 -12.99
N GLY A 187 -2.62 -19.93 -13.23
CA GLY A 187 -1.86 -18.86 -13.89
C GLY A 187 -1.35 -17.74 -12.96
N GLU A 188 -1.71 -17.76 -11.68
CA GLU A 188 -1.11 -16.89 -10.64
C GLU A 188 0.25 -17.45 -10.18
N SER A 189 1.17 -16.62 -9.66
CA SER A 189 2.37 -17.17 -9.04
C SER A 189 2.00 -17.90 -7.75
N ARG A 190 2.52 -19.12 -7.57
CA ARG A 190 2.20 -19.97 -6.41
C ARG A 190 2.52 -19.25 -5.09
N GLY A 191 3.67 -18.57 -5.05
CA GLY A 191 4.10 -17.79 -3.89
C GLY A 191 3.16 -16.64 -3.53
N ALA A 192 2.66 -15.87 -4.51
CA ALA A 192 1.73 -14.78 -4.24
C ALA A 192 0.33 -15.30 -3.90
N ALA A 193 -0.12 -16.34 -4.58
CA ALA A 193 -1.44 -16.93 -4.36
C ALA A 193 -1.60 -17.48 -2.95
N SER A 194 -0.70 -18.36 -2.50
CA SER A 194 -0.77 -18.93 -1.13
C SER A 194 -0.60 -17.85 -0.05
N SER A 195 0.25 -16.85 -0.31
CA SER A 195 0.44 -15.73 0.61
C SER A 195 -0.83 -14.89 0.77
N ALA A 196 -1.53 -14.61 -0.33
CA ALA A 196 -2.76 -13.84 -0.29
C ALA A 196 -3.92 -14.62 0.36
N GLU A 197 -3.97 -15.96 0.26
CA GLU A 197 -4.91 -16.80 1.01
C GLU A 197 -4.62 -16.68 2.51
N ARG A 198 -3.36 -16.86 2.91
CA ARG A 198 -2.92 -16.75 4.31
C ARG A 198 -3.25 -15.39 4.93
N VAL A 199 -3.06 -14.30 4.18
CA VAL A 199 -3.43 -12.96 4.64
C VAL A 199 -4.92 -12.84 4.93
N ILE A 200 -5.78 -13.44 4.12
CA ILE A 200 -7.24 -13.35 4.27
C ILE A 200 -7.73 -14.31 5.35
N ASP A 201 -7.39 -15.58 5.25
CA ASP A 201 -8.00 -16.64 6.04
C ASP A 201 -7.36 -16.79 7.42
N GLU A 202 -6.12 -16.32 7.62
CA GLU A 202 -5.48 -16.31 8.93
C GLU A 202 -5.41 -14.90 9.52
N TYR A 203 -4.77 -13.94 8.84
CA TYR A 203 -4.43 -12.66 9.47
C TYR A 203 -5.63 -11.71 9.57
N LEU A 204 -6.39 -11.54 8.49
CA LEU A 204 -7.63 -10.76 8.54
C LEU A 204 -8.66 -11.44 9.44
N ALA A 205 -8.79 -12.77 9.40
CA ALA A 205 -9.68 -13.50 10.30
C ALA A 205 -9.32 -13.31 11.79
N ALA A 206 -8.02 -13.38 12.13
CA ALA A 206 -7.54 -13.10 13.48
C ALA A 206 -7.83 -11.64 13.89
N TYR A 207 -7.60 -10.69 13.00
CA TYR A 207 -7.91 -9.28 13.23
C TYR A 207 -9.41 -9.06 13.50
N LEU A 208 -10.28 -9.64 12.68
CA LEU A 208 -11.73 -9.56 12.87
C LEU A 208 -12.20 -10.24 14.16
N THR A 209 -11.50 -11.27 14.64
CA THR A 209 -11.78 -11.90 15.94
C THR A 209 -11.45 -10.96 17.11
N LEU A 210 -10.37 -10.18 16.98
CA LEU A 210 -10.00 -9.16 17.96
C LEU A 210 -10.91 -7.92 17.92
N HIS A 211 -11.56 -7.68 16.77
CA HIS A 211 -12.41 -6.51 16.50
C HIS A 211 -13.78 -6.93 15.96
N PRO A 212 -14.60 -7.62 16.77
CA PRO A 212 -15.91 -8.12 16.32
C PRO A 212 -16.89 -7.01 15.95
N ASP A 213 -16.65 -5.77 16.41
CA ASP A 213 -17.38 -4.57 16.02
C ASP A 213 -17.27 -4.24 14.52
N LEU A 214 -16.25 -4.77 13.83
CA LEU A 214 -16.08 -4.60 12.38
C LEU A 214 -17.00 -5.48 11.55
N ILE A 215 -17.47 -6.61 12.09
CA ILE A 215 -18.28 -7.59 11.34
C ILE A 215 -19.57 -6.95 10.77
N PRO A 216 -20.37 -6.19 11.55
CA PRO A 216 -21.55 -5.52 11.01
C PRO A 216 -21.22 -4.51 9.90
N SER A 217 -20.10 -3.77 10.03
CA SER A 217 -19.67 -2.84 8.97
C SER A 217 -19.22 -3.57 7.71
N LEU A 218 -18.58 -4.73 7.85
CA LEU A 218 -18.14 -5.56 6.74
C LEU A 218 -19.35 -6.12 5.98
N ASP A 219 -20.31 -6.71 6.69
CA ASP A 219 -21.57 -7.23 6.13
C ASP A 219 -22.41 -6.12 5.48
N ALA A 220 -22.34 -4.91 6.02
CA ALA A 220 -23.04 -3.74 5.48
C ALA A 220 -22.32 -3.08 4.29
N GLY A 221 -21.14 -3.55 3.85
CA GLY A 221 -20.37 -2.91 2.77
C GLY A 221 -19.78 -1.54 3.17
N GLN A 222 -19.54 -1.33 4.46
CA GLN A 222 -19.06 -0.08 5.05
C GLN A 222 -17.56 -0.11 5.35
N VAL A 223 -16.84 -1.12 4.85
CA VAL A 223 -15.39 -1.25 4.99
C VAL A 223 -14.68 -0.83 3.69
N ASP A 224 -13.65 -0.02 3.83
CA ASP A 224 -12.69 0.31 2.78
C ASP A 224 -11.32 -0.29 3.14
N PHE A 225 -10.81 -1.19 2.32
CA PHE A 225 -9.48 -1.77 2.45
C PHE A 225 -8.46 -0.88 1.72
N TRP A 226 -7.40 -0.48 2.40
CA TRP A 226 -6.26 0.20 1.81
C TRP A 226 -5.06 -0.74 1.86
N LEU A 227 -4.65 -1.24 0.70
CA LEU A 227 -3.65 -2.28 0.55
C LEU A 227 -2.35 -1.68 0.01
N GLN A 228 -1.24 -1.96 0.68
CA GLN A 228 0.09 -1.49 0.29
C GLN A 228 1.08 -2.63 0.21
N GLY A 229 1.99 -2.53 -0.75
CA GLY A 229 3.13 -3.43 -0.87
C GLY A 229 4.00 -3.09 -2.08
N PHE A 230 5.26 -3.50 -2.02
CA PHE A 230 6.24 -3.36 -3.09
C PHE A 230 6.76 -4.73 -3.53
N SER A 231 7.06 -4.88 -4.83
CA SER A 231 7.54 -6.13 -5.43
C SER A 231 6.60 -7.32 -5.13
N ARG A 232 7.08 -8.41 -4.51
CA ARG A 232 6.26 -9.54 -4.05
C ARG A 232 5.10 -9.09 -3.16
N GLY A 233 5.35 -8.18 -2.21
CA GLY A 233 4.30 -7.63 -1.34
C GLY A 233 3.20 -6.91 -2.13
N GLY A 234 3.56 -6.26 -3.25
CA GLY A 234 2.61 -5.66 -4.17
C GLY A 234 1.77 -6.68 -4.93
N ALA A 235 2.39 -7.78 -5.39
CA ALA A 235 1.67 -8.89 -6.02
C ALA A 235 0.65 -9.54 -5.05
N VAL A 236 1.07 -9.80 -3.81
CA VAL A 236 0.19 -10.30 -2.74
C VAL A 236 -0.94 -9.31 -2.45
N ALA A 237 -0.64 -8.02 -2.28
CA ALA A 237 -1.64 -6.99 -2.04
C ALA A 237 -2.71 -6.94 -3.15
N ASN A 238 -2.32 -7.12 -4.41
CA ASN A 238 -3.25 -7.15 -5.54
C ASN A 238 -4.18 -8.38 -5.50
N LEU A 239 -3.63 -9.56 -5.21
CA LEU A 239 -4.44 -10.79 -5.09
C LEU A 239 -5.37 -10.73 -3.87
N VAL A 240 -4.90 -10.17 -2.74
CA VAL A 240 -5.74 -9.91 -1.58
C VAL A 240 -6.88 -8.97 -1.96
N ALA A 241 -6.62 -7.89 -2.70
CA ALA A 241 -7.66 -6.98 -3.17
C ALA A 241 -8.74 -7.70 -3.99
N LYS A 242 -8.32 -8.53 -4.95
CA LYS A 242 -9.24 -9.31 -5.80
C LYS A 242 -10.11 -10.23 -4.96
N ARG A 243 -9.51 -10.98 -4.04
CA ARG A 243 -10.23 -11.93 -3.19
C ARG A 243 -11.14 -11.26 -2.16
N LEU A 244 -10.76 -10.10 -1.62
CA LEU A 244 -11.64 -9.28 -0.77
C LEU A 244 -12.83 -8.73 -1.56
N ILE A 245 -12.59 -8.31 -2.80
CA ILE A 245 -13.65 -7.93 -3.74
C ILE A 245 -14.59 -9.12 -3.96
N ASP A 246 -14.08 -10.29 -4.32
CA ASP A 246 -14.92 -11.46 -4.58
C ASP A 246 -15.71 -11.92 -3.34
N ARG A 247 -15.11 -11.82 -2.15
CA ARG A 247 -15.71 -12.25 -0.89
C ARG A 247 -16.76 -11.27 -0.35
N TYR A 248 -16.55 -9.97 -0.54
CA TYR A 248 -17.36 -8.92 0.09
C TYR A 248 -18.06 -7.98 -0.90
N GLN A 249 -17.94 -8.22 -2.19
CA GLN A 249 -18.92 -7.73 -3.16
C GLN A 249 -20.03 -8.77 -3.28
N ALA A 250 -21.23 -8.43 -2.84
CA ALA A 250 -22.39 -9.23 -3.15
C ALA A 250 -22.50 -9.34 -4.68
N ALA A 251 -22.55 -10.56 -5.21
CA ALA A 251 -22.92 -10.76 -6.62
C ALA A 251 -24.27 -10.07 -6.85
N GLY A 252 -24.23 -8.95 -7.56
CA GLY A 252 -25.41 -8.26 -8.08
C GLY A 252 -25.82 -8.90 -9.38
#